data_AF-A0A350YN17-F1
#
_entry.id   AF-A0A350YN17-F1
#
_cell.length_a   1.000
_cell.length_b   1.000
_cell.length_c   1.000
_cell.angle_alpha   90.00
_cell.angle_beta   90.00
_cell.angle_gamma   90.00
#
_symmetry.space_group_name_H-M   'P 1'
#
loop_
_entity.id
_entity.type
_entity.pdbx_description
1 polymer ?
#
loop_
_entity_poly.entity_id
_entity_poly.type
_entity_poly.pdbx_seq_one_letter_code
_entity_poly.pdbx_strand_id
1 'polypeptide(L)'
;MCKGHLKVKTSIILAASKMNSSQKGLVLLDPELGNYTTTTHPPFKIEEGAEYTFTCPICHSQLNSGKYKHLVRIIRVEEDGKEYDVYFSEIGGEKCTFKLGDDNIEIAGPDAPRYTKYFDVPEEYKKYL
;
A
#
# COMPACT_ATOMS: atom_id res chain seq x y z
N MET A 1 12.56 -3.79 -8.73
CA MET A 1 11.50 -3.76 -7.70
C MET A 1 11.87 -4.75 -6.60
N CYS A 2 11.76 -4.38 -5.33
CA CYS A 2 12.17 -5.24 -4.21
C CYS A 2 11.08 -6.28 -3.90
N LYS A 3 11.46 -7.56 -3.80
CA LYS A 3 10.60 -8.68 -3.38
C LYS A 3 10.90 -9.13 -1.93
N GLY A 4 11.40 -8.21 -1.11
CA GLY A 4 11.74 -8.52 0.28
C GLY A 4 10.49 -8.87 1.09
N HIS A 5 10.63 -9.80 2.04
CA HIS A 5 9.54 -10.15 2.95
C HIS A 5 9.33 -9.04 3.99
N LEU A 6 8.30 -8.23 3.79
CA LEU A 6 7.97 -7.08 4.66
C LEU A 6 7.05 -7.45 5.83
N LYS A 7 6.39 -8.61 5.75
CA LYS A 7 5.56 -9.13 6.83
C LYS A 7 6.45 -9.79 7.88
N VAL A 8 6.44 -9.25 9.09
CA VAL A 8 7.10 -9.85 10.26
C VAL A 8 6.04 -10.16 11.30
N LYS A 9 5.97 -11.43 11.72
CA LYS A 9 4.94 -11.95 12.64
C LYS A 9 3.54 -11.73 12.04
N THR A 10 2.83 -10.69 12.48
CA THR A 10 1.45 -10.39 12.08
C THR A 10 1.31 -9.12 11.26
N SER A 11 2.37 -8.31 11.09
CA SER A 11 2.25 -6.97 10.50
C SER A 11 3.23 -6.75 9.36
N ILE A 12 2.80 -5.95 8.37
CA ILE A 12 3.65 -5.45 7.30
C ILE A 12 4.37 -4.21 7.80
N ILE A 13 5.69 -4.18 7.71
CA ILE A 13 6.51 -3.05 8.18
C ILE A 13 6.96 -2.21 6.99
N LEU A 14 6.60 -0.93 7.01
CA LEU A 14 7.02 0.06 6.00
C LEU A 14 7.68 1.26 6.67
N ALA A 15 8.59 1.92 5.98
CA ALA A 15 9.08 3.23 6.37
C ALA A 15 8.19 4.30 5.73
N ALA A 16 7.74 5.28 6.52
CA ALA A 16 6.95 6.41 6.05
C ALA A 16 7.64 7.72 6.41
N SER A 17 7.59 8.69 5.50
CA SER A 17 8.06 10.06 5.71
C SER A 17 6.94 11.02 5.32
N LYS A 18 6.59 11.95 6.21
CA LYS A 18 5.55 12.94 5.92
C LYS A 18 6.05 13.91 4.84
N MET A 19 5.28 14.12 3.79
CA MET A 19 5.65 15.08 2.75
C MET A 19 5.71 16.50 3.35
N ASN A 20 6.68 17.31 2.90
CA ASN A 20 6.93 18.66 3.42
C ASN A 20 7.32 18.73 4.91
N SER A 21 7.79 17.62 5.50
CA SER A 21 8.25 17.56 6.89
C SER A 21 9.50 16.69 7.01
N SER A 22 10.28 16.87 8.08
CA SER A 22 11.41 15.99 8.42
C SER A 22 10.99 14.75 9.23
N GLN A 23 9.70 14.63 9.55
CA GLN A 23 9.16 13.51 10.32
C GLN A 23 9.15 12.22 9.50
N LYS A 24 9.78 11.20 10.06
CA LYS A 24 9.86 9.85 9.51
C LYS A 24 9.69 8.81 10.60
N GLY A 25 9.17 7.66 10.25
CA GLY A 25 8.95 6.56 11.18
C GLY A 25 8.64 5.25 10.48
N LEU A 26 8.56 4.18 11.27
CA LEU A 26 8.04 2.91 10.81
C LEU A 26 6.54 2.86 11.06
N VAL A 27 5.83 2.27 10.09
CA VAL A 27 4.40 2.01 10.15
C VAL A 27 4.21 0.50 10.02
N LEU A 28 3.50 -0.06 10.98
CA LEU A 28 3.05 -1.44 10.96
C LEU A 28 1.61 -1.43 10.46
N LEU A 29 1.37 -2.10 9.35
CA LEU A 29 0.05 -2.28 8.76
C LEU A 29 -0.45 -3.70 9.02
N ASP A 30 -1.75 -3.85 9.20
CA ASP A 30 -2.37 -5.17 9.19
C ASP A 30 -2.43 -5.73 7.74
N PRO A 31 -2.01 -6.99 7.51
CA PRO A 31 -2.06 -7.60 6.19
C PRO A 31 -3.48 -8.02 5.76
N GLU A 32 -4.47 -8.01 6.65
CA GLU A 32 -5.84 -8.37 6.34
C GLU A 32 -6.53 -7.29 5.50
N LEU A 33 -7.14 -7.68 4.38
CA LEU A 33 -7.77 -6.75 3.46
C LEU A 33 -9.02 -6.13 4.13
N GLY A 34 -9.07 -4.80 4.17
CA GLY A 34 -10.11 -4.06 4.89
C GLY A 34 -9.78 -3.77 6.36
N ASN A 35 -8.66 -4.29 6.88
CA ASN A 35 -8.14 -3.93 8.20
C ASN A 35 -7.16 -2.76 8.07
N TYR A 36 -7.60 -1.58 8.48
CA TYR A 36 -6.82 -0.34 8.43
C TYR A 36 -6.15 -0.01 9.77
N THR A 37 -5.98 -1.01 10.63
CA THR A 37 -5.28 -0.83 11.90
C THR A 37 -3.81 -0.57 11.62
N THR A 38 -3.32 0.59 12.04
CA THR A 38 -1.92 0.97 11.89
C THR A 38 -1.28 1.17 13.26
N THR A 39 -0.08 0.65 13.46
CA THR A 39 0.72 0.90 14.66
C THR A 39 1.98 1.66 14.28
N THR A 40 2.28 2.73 15.02
CA THR A 40 3.45 3.58 14.81
C THR A 40 4.13 3.89 16.15
N HIS A 41 5.34 4.42 16.11
CA HIS A 41 6.02 4.91 17.31
C HIS A 41 5.26 6.12 17.89
N PRO A 42 5.07 6.26 19.22
CA PRO A 42 4.21 7.32 19.81
C PRO A 42 4.40 8.77 19.29
N PRO A 43 5.62 9.28 19.08
CA PRO A 43 5.86 10.62 18.49
C PRO A 43 5.64 10.72 16.98
N PHE A 44 5.50 9.60 16.26
CA PHE A 44 5.20 9.58 14.83
C PHE A 44 3.79 9.04 14.63
N LYS A 45 2.83 9.91 14.37
CA LYS A 45 1.45 9.53 14.09
C LYS A 45 1.11 9.88 12.65
N ILE A 46 0.28 9.05 12.03
CA ILE A 46 -0.30 9.34 10.73
C ILE A 46 -1.40 10.39 10.95
N GLU A 47 -1.26 11.53 10.29
CA GLU A 47 -2.20 12.64 10.35
C GLU A 47 -3.22 12.52 9.21
N GLU A 48 -4.50 12.72 9.53
CA GLU A 48 -5.56 12.67 8.54
C GLU A 48 -5.38 13.77 7.47
N GLY A 49 -5.47 13.38 6.19
CA GLY A 49 -5.31 14.26 5.04
C GLY A 49 -3.86 14.61 4.68
N ALA A 50 -2.86 14.18 5.46
CA ALA A 50 -1.46 14.39 5.12
C ALA A 50 -0.95 13.33 4.13
N GLU A 51 -0.12 13.75 3.18
CA GLU A 51 0.54 12.85 2.20
C GLU A 51 1.84 12.29 2.78
N TYR A 52 2.07 10.99 2.55
CA TYR A 52 3.26 10.28 3.03
C TYR A 52 4.01 9.59 1.89
N THR A 53 5.33 9.73 1.91
CA THR A 53 6.22 8.92 1.07
C THR A 53 6.52 7.61 1.81
N PHE A 54 6.14 6.49 1.21
CA PHE A 54 6.43 5.15 1.71
C PHE A 54 7.66 4.58 1.02
N THR A 55 8.56 4.00 1.80
CA THR A 55 9.78 3.35 1.32
C THR A 55 9.93 1.95 1.91
N CYS A 56 10.57 1.08 1.15
CA CYS A 56 10.90 -0.26 1.61
C CYS A 56 12.01 -0.17 2.68
N PRO A 57 11.81 -0.70 3.89
CA PRO A 57 12.83 -0.66 4.94
C PRO A 57 14.07 -1.52 4.63
N ILE A 58 13.99 -2.44 3.65
CA ILE A 58 15.08 -3.35 3.30
C ILE A 58 16.02 -2.72 2.26
N CYS A 59 15.47 -2.08 1.22
CA CYS A 59 16.26 -1.57 0.09
C CYS A 59 16.12 -0.07 -0.15
N HIS A 60 15.32 0.62 0.67
CA HIS A 60 15.05 2.06 0.58
C HIS A 60 14.37 2.54 -0.72
N SER A 61 13.90 1.62 -1.58
CA SER A 61 13.13 2.00 -2.76
C SER A 61 11.81 2.65 -2.37
N GLN A 62 11.43 3.72 -3.07
CA GLN A 62 10.11 4.33 -2.94
C GLN A 62 9.02 3.38 -3.45
N LEU A 63 7.94 3.29 -2.69
CA LEU A 63 6.80 2.39 -2.94
C LEU A 63 5.58 3.15 -3.48
N ASN A 64 5.55 4.48 -3.35
CA ASN A 64 4.51 5.31 -3.97
C ASN A 64 4.48 5.05 -5.48
N SER A 65 3.29 4.85 -6.02
CA SER A 65 3.07 4.50 -7.41
C SER A 65 3.30 5.72 -8.29
N GLY A 66 4.28 5.64 -9.19
CA GLY A 66 4.43 6.63 -10.25
C GLY A 66 3.29 6.60 -11.28
N LYS A 67 2.54 5.49 -11.35
CA LYS A 67 1.43 5.29 -12.31
C LYS A 67 0.09 5.78 -11.77
N TYR A 68 -0.17 5.55 -10.48
CA TYR A 68 -1.45 5.86 -9.85
C TYR A 68 -1.24 6.86 -8.73
N LYS A 69 -1.67 8.10 -8.98
CA LYS A 69 -1.52 9.19 -8.01
C LYS A 69 -2.23 8.84 -6.70
N HIS A 70 -1.57 9.12 -5.59
CA HIS A 70 -2.05 8.86 -4.22
C HIS A 70 -2.13 7.39 -3.81
N LEU A 71 -1.58 6.46 -4.61
CA LEU A 71 -1.50 5.06 -4.24
C LEU A 71 -0.06 4.63 -4.03
N VAL A 72 0.13 3.73 -3.08
CA VAL A 72 1.38 3.02 -2.77
C VAL A 72 1.22 1.58 -3.24
N ARG A 73 2.23 1.03 -3.91
CA ARG A 73 2.25 -0.37 -4.37
C ARG A 73 3.23 -1.19 -3.53
N ILE A 74 2.78 -2.31 -2.99
CA ILE A 74 3.63 -3.35 -2.41
C ILE A 74 3.37 -4.69 -3.10
N ILE A 75 4.43 -5.46 -3.30
CA ILE A 75 4.33 -6.84 -3.78
C ILE A 75 4.24 -7.74 -2.55
N ARG A 76 3.18 -8.53 -2.48
CA ARG A 76 2.99 -9.55 -1.44
C ARG A 76 3.26 -10.92 -2.04
N VAL A 77 4.16 -11.67 -1.43
CA VAL A 77 4.46 -13.06 -1.78
C VAL A 77 3.83 -13.94 -0.70
N GLU A 78 2.86 -14.77 -1.07
CA GLU A 78 2.25 -15.75 -0.18
C GLU A 78 3.13 -17.01 -0.03
N GLU A 79 2.82 -17.88 0.92
CA GLU A 79 3.59 -19.10 1.22
C GLU A 79 3.62 -20.10 0.05
N ASP A 80 2.60 -20.08 -0.80
CA ASP A 80 2.52 -20.90 -2.02
C ASP A 80 3.33 -20.32 -3.20
N GLY A 81 4.02 -19.19 -2.98
CA GLY A 81 4.81 -18.50 -3.98
C GLY A 81 4.00 -17.60 -4.91
N LYS A 82 2.68 -17.46 -4.72
CA LYS A 82 1.88 -16.52 -5.52
C LYS A 82 2.19 -15.08 -5.12
N GLU A 83 2.35 -14.25 -6.14
CA GLU A 83 2.60 -12.82 -5.99
C GLU A 83 1.30 -12.06 -6.24
N TYR A 84 1.00 -11.11 -5.35
CA TYR A 84 -0.12 -10.19 -5.51
C TYR A 84 0.38 -8.77 -5.38
N ASP A 85 -0.14 -7.89 -6.23
CA ASP A 85 0.08 -6.46 -6.08
C ASP A 85 -0.99 -5.88 -5.17
N VAL A 86 -0.55 -5.26 -4.08
CA VAL A 86 -1.44 -4.56 -3.15
C VAL A 86 -1.21 -3.06 -3.28
N TYR A 87 -2.29 -2.33 -3.57
CA TYR A 87 -2.30 -0.88 -3.58
C TYR A 87 -3.10 -0.35 -2.38
N PHE A 88 -2.59 0.69 -1.73
CA PHE A 88 -3.30 1.41 -0.67
C PHE A 88 -3.01 2.91 -0.74
N SER A 89 -3.81 3.75 -0.08
CA SER A 89 -3.63 5.21 -0.14
C SER A 89 -2.35 5.67 0.56
N GLU A 90 -1.68 6.66 -0.02
CA GLU A 90 -0.58 7.38 0.62
C GLU A 90 -1.06 8.49 1.58
N ILE A 91 -2.36 8.80 1.53
CA ILE A 91 -2.99 9.86 2.33
C ILE A 91 -3.41 9.29 3.68
N GLY A 92 -2.96 9.91 4.75
CA GLY A 92 -3.33 9.53 6.10
C GLY A 92 -4.85 9.58 6.33
N GLY A 93 -5.40 8.54 6.93
CA GLY A 93 -6.84 8.42 7.22
C GLY A 93 -7.69 7.86 6.08
N GLU A 94 -7.19 7.85 4.83
CA GLU A 94 -7.93 7.21 3.73
C GLU A 94 -7.89 5.68 3.86
N LYS A 95 -9.06 5.08 3.68
CA LYS A 95 -9.26 3.64 3.80
C LYS A 95 -9.60 3.07 2.43
N CYS A 96 -8.57 2.72 1.68
CA CYS A 96 -8.70 1.97 0.44
C CYS A 96 -7.57 0.94 0.30
N THR A 97 -7.94 -0.26 -0.13
CA THR A 97 -6.99 -1.32 -0.46
C THR A 97 -7.47 -2.04 -1.71
N PHE A 98 -6.56 -2.24 -2.66
CA PHE A 98 -6.78 -3.01 -3.88
C PHE A 98 -5.77 -4.14 -3.91
N LYS A 99 -6.22 -5.38 -4.05
CA LYS A 99 -5.36 -6.54 -4.23
C LYS A 99 -5.61 -7.08 -5.63
N LEU A 100 -4.59 -7.06 -6.47
CA LEU A 100 -4.61 -7.56 -7.84
C LEU A 100 -3.89 -8.90 -7.85
N GLY A 101 -4.63 -9.94 -8.24
CA GLY A 101 -4.07 -11.22 -8.70
C GLY A 101 -4.12 -11.33 -10.21
N ASP A 102 -3.81 -12.51 -10.74
CA ASP A 102 -3.75 -12.76 -12.19
C ASP A 102 -5.10 -12.49 -12.90
N ASP A 103 -6.21 -12.90 -12.29
CA ASP A 103 -7.55 -12.82 -12.92
C ASP A 103 -8.57 -12.02 -12.09
N ASN A 104 -8.25 -11.66 -10.85
CA ASN A 104 -9.19 -11.04 -9.91
C ASN A 104 -8.63 -9.77 -9.26
N ILE A 105 -9.56 -8.85 -8.97
CA ILE A 105 -9.28 -7.64 -8.20
C ILE A 105 -10.19 -7.67 -6.98
N GLU A 106 -9.59 -7.70 -5.80
CA GLU A 106 -10.30 -7.54 -4.52
C GLU A 106 -10.17 -6.09 -4.07
N ILE A 107 -11.30 -5.47 -3.72
CA ILE A 107 -11.37 -4.06 -3.33
C ILE A 107 -11.98 -3.96 -1.94
N ALA A 108 -11.34 -3.20 -1.05
CA ALA A 108 -11.90 -2.88 0.26
C ALA A 108 -11.75 -1.40 0.62
N GLY A 109 -12.63 -0.98 1.53
CA GLY A 109 -12.60 0.34 2.16
C GLY A 109 -13.56 1.37 1.54
N PRO A 110 -14.05 2.33 2.35
CA PRO A 110 -15.00 3.34 1.91
C PRO A 110 -14.43 4.34 0.90
N ASP A 111 -13.12 4.57 0.89
CA ASP A 111 -12.47 5.52 -0.03
C ASP A 111 -12.05 4.88 -1.35
N ALA A 112 -12.16 3.55 -1.48
CA ALA A 112 -11.78 2.83 -2.70
C ALA A 112 -12.49 3.33 -3.97
N PRO A 113 -13.78 3.71 -3.97
CA PRO A 113 -14.45 4.26 -5.15
C PRO A 113 -13.71 5.44 -5.80
N ARG A 114 -12.96 6.25 -5.03
CA ARG A 114 -12.16 7.38 -5.55
C ARG A 114 -11.08 6.96 -6.54
N TYR A 115 -10.61 5.71 -6.42
CA TYR A 115 -9.45 5.17 -7.14
C TYR A 115 -9.83 4.05 -8.13
N THR A 116 -11.08 3.58 -8.12
CA THR A 116 -11.58 2.53 -9.02
C THR A 116 -11.27 2.79 -10.50
N LYS A 117 -11.33 4.05 -10.95
CA LYS A 117 -10.96 4.47 -12.32
C LYS A 117 -9.56 4.04 -12.79
N TYR A 118 -8.65 3.73 -11.86
CA TYR A 118 -7.30 3.26 -12.19
C TYR A 118 -7.25 1.75 -12.49
N PHE A 119 -8.27 1.01 -12.07
CA PHE A 119 -8.36 -0.45 -12.15
C PHE A 119 -9.55 -0.93 -12.99
N ASP A 120 -10.47 -0.03 -13.33
CA ASP A 120 -11.55 -0.25 -14.28
C ASP A 120 -10.98 -0.31 -15.71
N VAL A 121 -10.23 -1.38 -15.97
CA VAL A 121 -9.59 -1.68 -17.23
C VAL A 121 -10.48 -2.70 -17.94
N PRO A 122 -11.02 -2.40 -19.14
CA PRO A 122 -11.80 -3.35 -19.91
C PRO A 122 -11.02 -4.67 -20.07
N GLU A 123 -11.72 -5.81 -20.03
CA GLU A 123 -11.10 -7.15 -20.03
C GLU A 123 -10.03 -7.32 -21.12
N GLU A 124 -10.23 -6.65 -22.25
CA GLU A 124 -9.36 -6.60 -23.43
C GLU A 124 -7.93 -6.11 -23.15
N TYR A 125 -7.78 -5.24 -22.14
CA TYR A 125 -6.53 -4.59 -21.77
C TYR A 125 -5.90 -5.15 -20.48
N LYS A 126 -6.59 -6.05 -19.77
CA LYS A 126 -6.04 -6.73 -18.58
C LYS A 126 -4.76 -7.53 -18.88
N LYS A 127 -4.60 -8.00 -20.12
CA LYS A 127 -3.39 -8.72 -20.59
C LYS A 127 -2.10 -7.88 -20.63
N TYR A 128 -2.18 -6.57 -20.38
CA TYR A 128 -1.05 -5.63 -20.42
C TYR A 128 -0.76 -4.98 -19.05
N LEU A 129 -1.45 -5.39 -17.99
CA LEU A 129 -1.13 -5.05 -16.61
C LEU A 129 -0.11 -6.03 -16.04
#